data_AF-A0A1I6LY28-F1
#
_entry.id   AF-A0A1I6LY28-F1
#
_cell.length_a   1.000
_cell.length_b   1.000
_cell.length_c   1.000
_cell.angle_alpha   90.00
_cell.angle_beta   90.00
_cell.angle_gamma   90.00
#
_symmetry.space_group_name_H-M   'P 1'
#
loop_
_entity.id
_entity.type
_entity.pdbx_description
1 polymer ?
#
loop_
_entity_poly.entity_id
_entity_poly.type
_entity_poly.pdbx_seq_one_letter_code
_entity_poly.pdbx_strand_id
1 'polypeptide(L)'
;MRYLAILLLAPWLLILGWAYWAFPKSLPRTSARKAFDLVALLLAALAAVQSAVIGFEAATVPAVGQFGPSSGAIWQQVLPALYGYGACIVVLLAAMLVRHMIWRSRPQ
;
A
#
# COMPACT_ATOMS: atom_id res chain seq x y z
N MET A 1 -12.36 16.03 3.23
CA MET A 1 -11.95 14.81 3.97
C MET A 1 -10.90 14.01 3.18
N ARG A 2 -9.78 14.63 2.77
CA ARG A 2 -8.82 14.00 1.83
C ARG A 2 -8.19 12.69 2.33
N TYR A 3 -8.03 12.56 3.65
CA TYR A 3 -7.35 11.43 4.29
C TYR A 3 -8.28 10.33 4.78
N LEU A 4 -9.59 10.45 4.58
CA LEU A 4 -10.57 9.48 5.11
C LEU A 4 -10.35 8.08 4.54
N ALA A 5 -10.13 7.97 3.23
CA ALA A 5 -9.86 6.68 2.59
C ALA A 5 -8.59 6.02 3.15
N ILE A 6 -7.55 6.80 3.45
CA ILE A 6 -6.33 6.29 4.07
C ILE A 6 -6.61 5.79 5.48
N LEU A 7 -7.37 6.55 6.27
CA LEU A 7 -7.73 6.16 7.63
C LEU A 7 -8.52 4.85 7.67
N LEU A 8 -9.47 4.69 6.74
CA LEU A 8 -10.29 3.48 6.62
C LEU A 8 -9.49 2.28 6.09
N LEU A 9 -8.52 2.51 5.21
CA LEU A 9 -7.68 1.47 4.63
C LEU A 9 -6.50 1.09 5.55
N ALA A 10 -6.08 1.98 6.46
CA ALA A 10 -4.90 1.80 7.30
C ALA A 10 -4.87 0.49 8.10
N PRO A 11 -5.96 0.03 8.76
CA PRO A 11 -5.96 -1.25 9.44
C PRO A 11 -5.59 -2.42 8.51
N TRP A 12 -6.10 -2.39 7.28
CA TRP A 12 -5.79 -3.40 6.28
C TRP A 12 -4.33 -3.33 5.80
N LEU A 13 -3.81 -2.13 5.52
CA LEU A 13 -2.40 -1.97 5.13
C LEU A 13 -1.43 -2.41 6.22
N LEU A 14 -1.78 -2.17 7.49
CA LEU A 14 -0.99 -2.65 8.63
C LEU A 14 -0.96 -4.17 8.71
N ILE A 15 -2.08 -4.85 8.43
CA ILE A 15 -2.13 -6.32 8.34
C ILE A 15 -1.19 -6.82 7.23
N LEU A 16 -1.18 -6.18 6.06
CA LEU A 16 -0.29 -6.54 4.96
C LEU A 16 1.19 -6.32 5.31
N GLY A 17 1.51 -5.16 5.91
CA GLY A 17 2.86 -4.88 6.38
C GLY A 17 3.33 -5.89 7.43
N TRP A 18 2.44 -6.24 8.37
CA TRP A 18 2.70 -7.30 9.34
C TRP A 18 2.92 -8.65 8.67
N ALA A 19 2.09 -9.03 7.70
CA ALA A 19 2.24 -10.29 6.97
C ALA A 19 3.58 -10.35 6.20
N TYR A 20 3.95 -9.26 5.52
CA TYR A 20 5.25 -9.11 4.87
C TYR A 20 6.43 -9.28 5.84
N TRP A 21 6.32 -8.73 7.05
CA TRP A 21 7.36 -8.81 8.07
C TRP A 21 7.43 -10.19 8.72
N ALA A 22 6.28 -10.80 8.98
CA ALA A 22 6.17 -12.10 9.66
C ALA A 22 6.64 -13.27 8.78
N PHE A 23 6.50 -13.17 7.46
CA PHE A 23 6.81 -14.23 6.50
C PHE A 23 7.91 -13.83 5.51
N PRO A 24 8.73 -14.76 5.01
CA PRO A 24 8.76 -16.19 5.34
C PRO A 24 9.56 -16.45 6.62
N LYS A 25 9.08 -17.39 7.45
CA LYS A 25 9.75 -17.83 8.68
C LYS A 25 11.04 -18.65 8.42
N SER A 26 11.22 -19.12 7.19
CA SER A 26 12.36 -19.96 6.77
C SER A 26 13.65 -19.18 6.50
N LEU A 27 13.58 -17.86 6.25
CA LEU A 27 14.76 -17.07 5.94
C LEU A 27 15.55 -16.70 7.21
N PRO A 28 16.90 -16.61 7.14
CA PRO A 28 17.72 -16.14 8.25
C PRO A 28 17.31 -14.73 8.72
N ARG A 29 17.33 -14.48 10.04
CA ARG A 29 17.01 -13.18 10.65
C ARG A 29 18.27 -12.38 10.93
N THR A 30 18.95 -11.95 9.87
CA THR A 30 20.16 -11.11 9.94
C THR A 30 19.80 -9.63 10.18
N SER A 31 20.73 -8.84 10.73
CA SER A 31 20.54 -7.39 10.92
C SER A 31 20.34 -6.66 9.59
N ALA A 32 21.03 -7.10 8.52
CA ALA A 32 20.85 -6.56 7.18
C ALA A 32 19.43 -6.77 6.64
N ARG A 33 18.84 -7.95 6.85
CA ARG A 33 17.45 -8.23 6.48
C ARG A 33 16.47 -7.33 7.25
N LYS A 34 16.68 -7.14 8.56
CA LYS A 34 15.82 -6.27 9.39
C LYS A 34 15.82 -4.82 8.87
N ALA A 35 16.99 -4.30 8.52
CA ALA A 35 17.10 -2.97 7.94
C ALA A 35 16.39 -2.87 6.58
N PHE A 36 16.57 -3.88 5.72
CA PHE A 36 15.88 -3.97 4.43
C PHE A 36 14.35 -4.00 4.60
N ASP A 37 13.84 -4.87 5.49
CA ASP A 37 12.41 -5.01 5.75
C ASP A 37 11.82 -3.69 6.31
N LEU A 38 12.56 -2.96 7.16
CA LEU A 38 12.14 -1.64 7.66
C LEU A 38 12.03 -0.61 6.53
N VAL A 39 13.05 -0.54 5.67
CA VAL A 39 13.03 0.36 4.51
C VAL A 39 11.88 0.00 3.56
N ALA A 40 11.66 -1.29 3.30
CA ALA A 40 10.55 -1.75 2.45
C ALA A 40 9.18 -1.35 3.01
N LEU A 41 8.96 -1.50 4.33
CA LEU A 41 7.72 -1.06 4.97
C LEU A 41 7.53 0.46 4.91
N LEU A 42 8.59 1.24 5.13
CA LEU A 42 8.54 2.70 5.02
C LEU A 42 8.21 3.14 3.59
N LEU A 43 8.85 2.51 2.58
CA LEU A 43 8.56 2.77 1.18
C LEU A 43 7.12 2.40 0.81
N ALA A 44 6.61 1.27 1.31
CA ALA A 44 5.23 0.87 1.08
C ALA A 44 4.23 1.87 1.69
N ALA A 45 4.50 2.34 2.91
CA ALA A 45 3.67 3.35 3.56
C ALA A 45 3.67 4.69 2.79
N LEU A 46 4.85 5.18 2.39
CA LEU A 46 4.99 6.42 1.62
C LEU A 46 4.32 6.31 0.24
N ALA A 47 4.53 5.19 -0.46
CA ALA A 47 3.91 4.94 -1.76
C ALA A 47 2.38 4.88 -1.65
N ALA A 48 1.84 4.23 -0.60
CA ALA A 48 0.41 4.16 -0.36
C ALA A 48 -0.19 5.55 -0.11
N VAL A 49 0.43 6.37 0.74
CA VAL A 49 -0.05 7.73 1.04
C VAL A 49 0.00 8.62 -0.19
N GLN A 50 1.13 8.66 -0.91
CA GLN A 50 1.25 9.50 -2.10
C GLN A 50 0.27 9.07 -3.20
N SER A 51 0.13 7.77 -3.45
CA SER A 51 -0.79 7.27 -4.45
C SER A 51 -2.25 7.52 -4.06
N ALA A 52 -2.60 7.40 -2.78
CA ALA A 52 -3.94 7.74 -2.31
C ALA A 52 -4.26 9.24 -2.48
N VAL A 53 -3.30 10.13 -2.23
CA VAL A 53 -3.45 11.56 -2.51
C VAL A 53 -3.65 11.80 -4.01
N ILE A 54 -2.83 11.20 -4.87
CA ILE A 54 -2.99 11.29 -6.32
C ILE A 54 -4.37 10.79 -6.76
N GLY A 55 -4.83 9.65 -6.22
CA GLY A 55 -6.16 9.10 -6.51
C GLY A 55 -7.30 10.02 -6.07
N PHE A 56 -7.11 10.82 -5.01
CA PHE A 56 -8.09 11.80 -4.56
C PHE A 56 -8.18 12.97 -5.54
N GLU A 57 -7.03 13.51 -5.95
CA GLU A 57 -6.97 14.66 -6.88
C GLU A 57 -7.41 14.24 -8.30
N ALA A 58 -7.20 12.99 -8.69
CA ALA A 58 -7.66 12.45 -9.98
C ALA A 58 -9.18 12.17 -10.03
N ALA A 59 -9.85 12.12 -8.89
CA ALA A 59 -11.29 11.82 -8.83
C ALA A 59 -12.11 13.01 -9.33
N THR A 60 -12.62 12.92 -10.56
CA THR A 60 -13.55 13.90 -11.12
C THR A 60 -14.93 13.72 -10.50
N VAL A 61 -15.43 14.75 -9.82
CA VAL A 61 -16.81 14.78 -9.32
C VAL A 61 -17.66 15.58 -10.32
N PRO A 62 -18.62 14.94 -11.03
CA PRO A 62 -19.53 15.65 -11.90
C PRO A 62 -20.34 16.66 -11.08
N ALA A 63 -20.62 17.83 -11.67
CA ALA A 63 -21.53 18.80 -11.06
C ALA A 63 -22.88 18.14 -10.73
N VAL A 64 -23.53 18.64 -9.68
CA VAL A 64 -24.81 18.14 -9.17
C VAL A 64 -25.84 18.10 -10.30
N GLY A 65 -26.34 16.91 -10.64
CA GLY A 65 -27.41 16.75 -11.62
C GLY A 65 -28.77 17.22 -11.07
N GLN A 66 -29.74 17.42 -11.96
CA GLN A 66 -31.09 17.92 -11.60
C GLN A 66 -31.86 17.04 -10.58
N PHE A 67 -31.39 15.83 -10.28
CA PHE A 67 -32.06 14.84 -9.43
C PHE A 67 -31.34 14.54 -8.10
N GLY A 68 -30.37 15.37 -7.68
CA GLY A 68 -29.70 15.24 -6.39
C GLY A 68 -28.17 15.15 -6.48
N PRO A 69 -27.46 14.97 -5.34
CA PRO A 69 -26.00 14.89 -5.32
C PRO A 69 -25.52 13.77 -6.25
N SER A 70 -24.77 14.14 -7.29
CA SER A 70 -24.18 13.18 -8.21
C SER A 70 -23.37 12.16 -7.42
N SER A 71 -23.66 10.87 -7.57
CA SER A 71 -22.95 9.76 -6.90
C SER A 71 -21.43 9.75 -7.17
N GLY A 72 -20.94 10.63 -8.05
CA GLY A 72 -19.53 10.89 -8.30
C GLY A 72 -18.68 11.21 -7.06
N ALA A 73 -19.27 11.77 -6.02
CA ALA A 73 -18.55 12.08 -4.78
C ALA A 73 -17.96 10.82 -4.08
N ILE A 74 -18.53 9.63 -4.30
CA ILE A 74 -17.97 8.38 -3.75
C ILE A 74 -16.60 8.03 -4.34
N TRP A 75 -16.33 8.44 -5.58
CA TRP A 75 -15.06 8.15 -6.26
C TRP A 75 -13.87 8.86 -5.61
N GLN A 76 -14.11 9.98 -4.92
CA GLN A 76 -13.10 10.63 -4.06
C GLN A 76 -12.72 9.79 -2.83
N GLN A 77 -13.41 8.69 -2.54
CA GLN A 77 -13.01 7.74 -1.50
C GLN A 77 -12.50 6.42 -2.10
N VAL A 78 -13.15 5.96 -3.18
CA VAL A 78 -12.78 4.70 -3.85
C VAL A 78 -11.43 4.81 -4.56
N LEU A 79 -11.16 5.86 -5.34
CA LEU A 79 -9.89 5.99 -6.08
C LEU A 79 -8.67 6.07 -5.15
N PRO A 80 -8.66 6.91 -4.09
CA PRO A 80 -7.57 6.90 -3.12
C PRO A 80 -7.30 5.53 -2.52
N ALA A 81 -8.36 4.79 -2.17
CA ALA A 81 -8.24 3.47 -1.57
C ALA A 81 -7.61 2.48 -2.55
N LEU A 82 -8.06 2.46 -3.81
CA LEU A 82 -7.49 1.60 -4.86
C LEU A 82 -6.03 1.92 -5.15
N TYR A 83 -5.71 3.21 -5.29
CA TYR A 83 -4.34 3.66 -5.57
C TYR A 83 -3.39 3.34 -4.41
N GLY A 84 -3.80 3.68 -3.18
CA GLY A 84 -3.00 3.41 -1.98
C GLY A 84 -2.77 1.91 -1.76
N TYR A 85 -3.82 1.10 -1.93
CA TYR A 85 -3.74 -0.36 -1.82
C TYR A 85 -2.83 -0.96 -2.89
N GLY A 86 -3.04 -0.60 -4.16
CA GLY A 86 -2.24 -1.10 -5.27
C GLY A 86 -0.76 -0.76 -5.13
N ALA A 87 -0.44 0.50 -4.78
CA ALA A 87 0.93 0.93 -4.55
C ALA A 87 1.60 0.18 -3.39
N CYS A 88 0.89 -0.02 -2.28
CA CYS A 88 1.40 -0.81 -1.15
C CYS A 88 1.75 -2.24 -1.59
N ILE A 89 0.83 -2.91 -2.29
CA ILE A 89 1.05 -4.29 -2.77
C ILE A 89 2.25 -4.37 -3.70
N VAL A 90 2.35 -3.46 -4.68
CA VAL A 90 3.45 -3.47 -5.65
C VAL A 90 4.79 -3.36 -4.93
N VAL A 91 4.91 -2.45 -3.95
CA VAL A 91 6.15 -2.30 -3.17
C VAL A 91 6.43 -3.54 -2.33
N LEU A 92 5.44 -4.08 -1.61
CA LEU A 92 5.64 -5.27 -0.78
C LEU A 92 5.99 -6.52 -1.60
N LEU A 93 5.39 -6.71 -2.77
CA LEU A 93 5.71 -7.81 -3.68
C LEU A 93 7.12 -7.65 -4.27
N ALA A 94 7.47 -6.46 -4.75
CA ALA A 94 8.82 -6.18 -5.25
C ALA A 94 9.87 -6.42 -4.16
N ALA A 95 9.63 -5.91 -2.94
CA ALA A 95 10.50 -6.14 -1.80
C ALA A 95 10.59 -7.63 -1.44
N MET A 96 9.47 -8.37 -1.51
CA MET A 96 9.45 -9.81 -1.25
C MET A 96 10.32 -10.58 -2.26
N LEU A 97 10.22 -10.24 -3.56
CA LEU A 97 11.04 -10.85 -4.61
C LEU A 97 12.52 -10.55 -4.41
N VAL A 98 12.88 -9.27 -4.19
CA VAL A 98 14.26 -8.84 -3.94
C VAL A 98 14.83 -9.55 -2.70
N ARG A 99 14.06 -9.59 -1.60
CA ARG A 99 14.44 -10.29 -0.38
C ARG A 99 14.64 -11.78 -0.62
N HIS A 100 13.77 -12.41 -1.40
CA HIS A 100 13.93 -13.82 -1.74
C HIS A 100 15.20 -14.05 -2.57
N MET A 101 15.50 -13.21 -3.56
CA MET A 101 16.69 -13.36 -4.40
C MET A 101 18.01 -13.20 -3.62
N ILE A 102 18.07 -12.26 -2.68
CA ILE A 102 19.29 -11.97 -1.92
C ILE A 102 19.54 -13.02 -0.83
N TRP A 103 18.49 -13.48 -0.13
CA TRP A 103 18.61 -14.38 1.03
C TRP A 103 18.15 -15.82 0.76
N ARG A 104 17.86 -16.20 -0.49
CA ARG A 104 17.70 -17.61 -0.88
C ARG A 104 19.04 -18.30 -0.68
N SER A 105 19.13 -19.09 0.39
CA SER A 105 20.23 -20.04 0.57
C SER A 105 20.34 -20.88 -0.70
N ARG A 106 21.51 -20.87 -1.33
CA ARG A 106 21.80 -21.84 -2.39
C ARG A 106 21.72 -23.23 -1.74
N PRO A 107 20.89 -24.17 -2.23
CA PRO A 107 21.04 -25.55 -1.81
C PRO A 107 22.48 -25.97 -2.18
N GLN A 108 23.24 -26.45 -1.19
CA GLN A 108 24.46 -27.20 -1.46
C GLN A 108 24.09 -28.60 -1.94
#